data_AF-A0A7S4J9U6-F1
#
_entry.id   AF-A0A7S4J9U6-F1
#
_cell.length_a   1.000
_cell.length_b   1.000
_cell.length_c   1.000
_cell.angle_alpha   90.00
_cell.angle_beta   90.00
_cell.angle_gamma   90.00
#
_symmetry.space_group_name_H-M   'P 1'
#
loop_
_entity.id
_entity.type
_entity.pdbx_description
1 polymer ?
#
loop_
_entity_poly.entity_id
_entity_poly.type
_entity_poly.pdbx_seq_one_letter_code
_entity_poly.pdbx_strand_id
1 'polypeptide(L)'
;HQVDGVPRSLRLVFHVRGIRNERARDAVDLVLNATNSVGETPLHLASIRGRSECVRLLLQGGATVNAQDRDKRWSPLHCCAREGSLETFRVLMEYRADPNLRDLTGSTS
;
A
#
# COMPACT_ATOMS: atom_id res chain seq x y z
N HIS A 1 -49.61 2.70 27.20
CA HIS A 1 -48.29 2.17 27.60
C HIS A 1 -47.60 1.53 26.41
N GLN A 2 -46.28 1.68 26.32
CA GLN A 2 -45.50 1.72 25.08
C GLN A 2 -44.16 0.97 25.27
N VAL A 3 -43.57 0.24 24.31
CA VAL A 3 -44.02 -0.12 22.94
C VAL A 3 -43.71 -1.61 22.64
N ASP A 4 -44.14 -2.08 21.47
CA ASP A 4 -43.94 -3.41 20.89
C ASP A 4 -42.52 -4.01 20.88
N GLY A 5 -42.48 -5.33 21.05
CA GLY A 5 -42.03 -6.25 19.99
C GLY A 5 -40.63 -6.07 19.39
N VAL A 6 -39.65 -6.78 19.95
CA VAL A 6 -38.34 -7.01 19.31
C VAL A 6 -38.05 -8.52 19.22
N PRO A 7 -38.28 -9.18 18.07
CA PRO A 7 -37.98 -10.60 17.91
C PRO A 7 -36.47 -10.88 17.87
N ARG A 8 -36.10 -12.15 18.12
CA ARG A 8 -34.70 -12.64 18.22
C ARG A 8 -33.82 -12.42 16.98
N SER A 9 -34.38 -11.90 15.88
CA SER A 9 -33.66 -11.51 14.65
C SER A 9 -32.68 -10.34 14.85
N LEU A 10 -32.83 -9.51 15.88
CA LEU A 10 -31.95 -8.35 16.06
C LEU A 10 -30.48 -8.67 16.40
N ARG A 11 -30.15 -9.92 16.78
CA ARG A 11 -28.74 -10.32 17.03
C ARG A 11 -27.88 -10.35 15.75
N LEU A 12 -28.49 -10.27 14.57
CA LEU A 12 -27.80 -10.20 13.27
C LEU A 12 -27.44 -8.77 12.82
N VAL A 13 -28.02 -7.72 13.41
CA VAL A 13 -27.89 -6.34 12.89
C VAL A 13 -26.48 -5.76 13.05
N PHE A 14 -25.66 -6.29 13.96
CA PHE A 14 -24.27 -5.85 14.16
C PHE A 14 -23.23 -6.59 13.30
N HIS A 15 -23.58 -7.68 12.60
CA HIS A 15 -22.58 -8.51 11.89
C HIS A 15 -22.54 -8.29 10.36
N VAL A 16 -23.50 -7.59 9.78
CA VAL A 16 -23.63 -7.44 8.31
C VAL A 16 -22.97 -6.17 7.76
N ARG A 17 -22.39 -5.31 8.62
CA ARG A 17 -21.65 -4.09 8.21
C ARG A 17 -20.18 -4.32 7.81
N GLY A 18 -19.58 -5.49 8.06
CA GLY A 18 -18.18 -5.78 7.69
C GLY A 18 -17.98 -6.30 6.25
N ILE A 19 -18.79 -7.30 5.86
CA ILE A 19 -18.54 -8.18 4.70
C ILE A 19 -18.37 -7.44 3.35
N ARG A 20 -19.02 -6.28 3.16
CA ARG A 20 -18.93 -5.52 1.89
C ARG A 20 -17.64 -4.72 1.74
N ASN A 21 -16.96 -4.39 2.85
CA ASN A 21 -15.73 -3.59 2.82
C ASN A 21 -14.47 -4.44 2.91
N GLU A 22 -14.52 -5.63 3.51
CA GLU A 22 -13.39 -6.57 3.57
C GLU A 22 -13.00 -7.03 2.15
N ARG A 23 -13.92 -7.67 1.41
CA ARG A 23 -13.66 -8.06 0.00
C ARG A 23 -13.20 -6.92 -0.91
N ALA A 24 -13.68 -5.70 -0.68
CA ALA A 24 -13.27 -4.53 -1.45
C ALA A 24 -11.85 -4.07 -1.08
N ARG A 25 -11.49 -4.10 0.22
CA ARG A 25 -10.12 -3.83 0.70
C ARG A 25 -9.15 -4.89 0.24
N ASP A 26 -9.50 -6.17 0.35
CA ASP A 26 -8.68 -7.30 -0.10
C ASP A 26 -8.41 -7.20 -1.61
N ALA A 27 -9.42 -6.81 -2.41
CA ALA A 27 -9.26 -6.59 -3.84
C ALA A 27 -8.41 -5.34 -4.17
N VAL A 28 -8.50 -4.27 -3.38
CA VAL A 28 -7.66 -3.06 -3.53
C VAL A 28 -6.20 -3.35 -3.14
N ASP A 29 -5.98 -4.04 -2.02
CA ASP A 29 -4.66 -4.46 -1.55
C ASP A 29 -3.98 -5.39 -2.58
N LEU A 30 -4.72 -6.37 -3.10
CA LEU A 30 -4.26 -7.27 -4.16
C LEU A 30 -3.78 -6.52 -5.42
N VAL A 31 -4.42 -5.40 -5.78
CA VAL A 31 -4.05 -4.60 -6.96
C VAL A 31 -2.88 -3.65 -6.66
N LEU A 32 -2.87 -2.99 -5.50
CA LEU A 32 -1.83 -2.02 -5.13
C LEU A 32 -0.49 -2.70 -4.79
N ASN A 33 -0.54 -3.90 -4.24
CA ASN A 33 0.61 -4.73 -3.91
C ASN A 33 0.83 -5.89 -4.91
N ALA A 34 0.12 -5.89 -6.05
CA ALA A 34 0.40 -6.78 -7.18
C ALA A 34 1.87 -6.66 -7.60
N THR A 35 2.52 -7.78 -7.93
CA THR A 35 3.92 -7.78 -8.37
C THR A 35 4.06 -8.31 -9.79
N ASN A 36 5.01 -7.75 -10.55
CA ASN A 36 5.42 -8.32 -11.83
C ASN A 36 6.36 -9.54 -11.62
N SER A 37 6.91 -10.09 -12.70
CA SER A 37 7.81 -11.25 -12.68
C SER A 37 9.11 -11.07 -11.87
N VAL A 38 9.56 -9.83 -11.62
CA VAL A 38 10.75 -9.52 -10.80
C VAL A 38 10.41 -9.06 -9.37
N GLY A 39 9.11 -9.02 -9.02
CA GLY A 39 8.66 -8.62 -7.69
C GLY A 39 8.36 -7.13 -7.52
N GLU A 40 8.46 -6.32 -8.57
CA GLU A 40 8.16 -4.87 -8.49
C GLU A 40 6.65 -4.65 -8.38
N THR A 41 6.24 -3.84 -7.40
CA THR A 41 4.86 -3.34 -7.26
C THR A 41 4.62 -2.09 -8.12
N PRO A 42 3.35 -1.68 -8.37
CA PRO A 42 3.03 -0.39 -8.98
C PRO A 42 3.78 0.81 -8.36
N LEU A 43 4.06 0.75 -7.06
CA LEU A 43 4.78 1.80 -6.33
C LEU A 43 6.28 1.87 -6.70
N HIS A 44 6.93 0.72 -6.97
CA HIS A 44 8.29 0.69 -7.53
C HIS A 44 8.30 1.34 -8.90
N LEU A 45 7.39 0.93 -9.79
CA LEU A 45 7.31 1.44 -11.16
C LEU A 45 7.03 2.96 -11.19
N ALA A 46 6.14 3.46 -10.33
CA ALA A 46 5.88 4.88 -10.20
C ALA A 46 7.12 5.65 -9.68
N SER A 47 7.88 5.05 -8.75
CA SER A 47 9.10 5.65 -8.18
C SER A 47 10.27 5.67 -9.17
N ILE A 48 10.49 4.58 -9.93
CA ILE A 48 11.46 4.50 -11.04
C ILE A 48 11.15 5.54 -12.12
N ARG A 49 9.89 5.93 -12.29
CA ARG A 49 9.49 6.96 -13.27
C ARG A 49 9.43 8.38 -12.68
N GLY A 50 9.79 8.55 -11.41
CA GLY A 50 9.74 9.84 -10.70
C GLY A 50 8.35 10.47 -10.65
N ARG A 51 7.28 9.65 -10.70
CA ARG A 51 5.88 10.13 -10.80
C ARG A 51 5.30 10.34 -9.39
N SER A 52 5.72 11.40 -8.72
CA SER A 52 5.31 11.78 -7.36
C SER A 52 3.79 11.74 -7.14
N GLU A 53 2.99 12.25 -8.07
CA GLU A 53 1.51 12.20 -7.98
C GLU A 53 0.94 10.77 -8.07
N CYS A 54 1.50 9.91 -8.94
CA CYS A 54 1.11 8.49 -8.98
C CYS A 54 1.50 7.77 -7.69
N VAL A 55 2.69 8.05 -7.15
CA VAL A 55 3.16 7.55 -5.85
C VAL A 55 2.20 7.99 -4.73
N ARG A 56 1.80 9.26 -4.71
CA ARG A 56 0.84 9.81 -3.72
C ARG A 56 -0.51 9.09 -3.80
N LEU A 57 -1.08 8.89 -5.00
CA LEU A 57 -2.35 8.18 -5.18
C LEU A 57 -2.28 6.71 -4.76
N LEU A 58 -1.19 6.00 -5.09
CA LEU A 58 -0.99 4.61 -4.67
C LEU A 58 -0.90 4.49 -3.14
N LEU A 59 -0.16 5.38 -2.48
CA LEU A 59 -0.02 5.41 -1.03
C LEU A 59 -1.33 5.79 -0.33
N GLN A 60 -2.11 6.73 -0.87
CA GLN A 60 -3.46 7.04 -0.40
C GLN A 60 -4.42 5.84 -0.51
N GLY A 61 -4.23 4.99 -1.53
CA GLY A 61 -4.97 3.74 -1.68
C GLY A 61 -4.60 2.65 -0.67
N GLY A 62 -3.47 2.78 0.03
CA GLY A 62 -2.95 1.77 0.96
C GLY A 62 -1.83 0.88 0.39
N ALA A 63 -1.14 1.30 -0.68
CA ALA A 63 0.01 0.56 -1.20
C ALA A 63 1.14 0.44 -0.14
N THR A 64 1.82 -0.70 -0.11
CA THR A 64 2.88 -0.97 0.86
C THR A 64 4.12 -0.13 0.56
N VAL A 65 4.32 0.95 1.33
CA VAL A 65 5.43 1.91 1.16
C VAL A 65 6.82 1.25 1.18
N ASN A 66 6.96 0.21 2.02
CA ASN A 66 8.20 -0.53 2.25
C ASN A 66 8.23 -1.89 1.52
N ALA A 67 7.45 -2.05 0.46
CA ALA A 67 7.55 -3.25 -0.39
C ALA A 67 8.99 -3.41 -0.90
N GLN A 68 9.49 -4.64 -0.99
CA GLN A 68 10.78 -4.94 -1.59
C GLN A 68 10.59 -5.84 -2.81
N ASP A 69 11.29 -5.56 -3.91
CA ASP A 69 11.33 -6.47 -5.06
C ASP A 69 12.00 -7.82 -4.71
N ARG A 70 11.88 -8.81 -5.58
CA ARG A 70 12.45 -10.15 -5.36
C ARG A 70 13.89 -10.27 -5.85
N ASP A 71 14.24 -9.54 -6.90
CA ASP A 71 15.52 -9.67 -7.61
C ASP A 71 16.68 -8.97 -6.88
N LYS A 72 16.41 -7.84 -6.21
CA LYS A 72 17.42 -6.97 -5.58
C LYS A 72 17.09 -6.59 -4.14
N ARG A 73 15.87 -6.87 -3.67
CA ARG A 73 15.28 -6.31 -2.45
C ARG A 73 15.25 -4.78 -2.43
N TRP A 74 15.20 -4.14 -3.59
CA TRP A 74 15.02 -2.69 -3.64
C TRP A 74 13.63 -2.31 -3.16
N SER A 75 13.54 -1.20 -2.43
CA SER A 75 12.28 -0.57 -2.07
C SER A 75 11.95 0.58 -3.04
N PRO A 76 10.71 1.11 -3.04
CA PRO A 76 10.36 2.34 -3.75
C PRO A 76 11.31 3.51 -3.45
N LEU A 77 11.91 3.55 -2.25
CA LEU A 77 12.90 4.56 -1.87
C LEU A 77 14.24 4.36 -2.59
N HIS A 78 14.74 3.12 -2.70
CA HIS A 78 15.94 2.81 -3.51
C HIS A 78 15.70 3.20 -4.98
N CYS A 79 14.50 2.91 -5.50
CA CYS A 79 14.10 3.30 -6.83
C CYS A 79 14.15 4.81 -7.05
N CYS A 80 13.56 5.62 -6.15
CA CYS A 80 13.57 7.08 -6.33
C CYS A 80 14.95 7.71 -6.09
N ALA A 81 15.78 7.13 -5.23
CA ALA A 81 17.14 7.58 -4.95
C ALA A 81 18.05 7.36 -6.17
N ARG A 82 17.96 6.19 -6.81
CA ARG A 82 18.68 5.88 -8.07
C ARG A 82 18.37 6.88 -9.18
N GLU A 83 17.12 7.31 -9.29
CA GLU A 83 16.64 8.26 -10.31
C GLU A 83 16.79 9.74 -9.89
N GLY A 84 17.27 10.03 -8.67
CA GLY A 84 17.41 11.39 -8.13
C GLY A 84 16.09 12.14 -7.93
N SER A 85 14.95 11.44 -7.83
CA SER A 85 13.62 12.06 -7.77
C SER A 85 13.28 12.58 -6.37
N LEU A 86 13.78 13.77 -6.03
CA LEU A 86 13.60 14.40 -4.72
C LEU A 86 12.12 14.55 -4.31
N GLU A 87 11.22 14.86 -5.25
CA GLU A 87 9.80 14.99 -4.93
C GLU A 87 9.17 13.64 -4.57
N THR A 88 9.54 12.58 -5.28
CA THR A 88 9.09 11.22 -4.97
C THR A 88 9.64 10.76 -3.62
N PHE A 89 10.90 11.08 -3.33
CA PHE A 89 11.52 10.82 -2.02
C PHE A 89 10.77 11.52 -0.89
N ARG A 90 10.40 12.79 -1.05
CA ARG A 90 9.59 13.53 -0.07
C ARG A 90 8.24 12.85 0.19
N VAL A 91 7.51 12.47 -0.86
CA VAL A 91 6.23 11.76 -0.72
C VAL A 91 6.43 10.42 0.01
N LEU A 92 7.44 9.63 -0.32
CA LEU A 92 7.71 8.38 0.39
C LEU A 92 8.02 8.61 1.89
N MET A 93 8.77 9.66 2.22
CA MET A 93 9.08 10.02 3.60
C MET A 93 7.86 10.59 4.37
N GLU A 94 6.95 11.32 3.72
CA GLU A 94 5.65 11.71 4.28
C GLU A 94 4.86 10.48 4.75
N TYR A 95 4.91 9.38 3.98
CA TYR A 95 4.24 8.11 4.27
C TYR A 95 5.08 7.11 5.08
N ARG A 96 6.13 7.59 5.78
CA ARG A 96 6.97 6.77 6.69
C ARG A 96 7.68 5.60 5.99
N ALA A 97 8.17 5.81 4.77
CA ALA A 97 9.17 4.92 4.19
C ALA A 97 10.36 4.73 5.15
N ASP A 98 10.88 3.51 5.26
CA ASP A 98 12.06 3.23 6.07
C ASP A 98 13.34 3.36 5.21
N PRO A 99 14.19 4.38 5.44
CA PRO A 99 15.42 4.55 4.68
C PRO A 99 16.49 3.49 5.01
N ASN A 100 16.36 2.79 6.15
CA ASN A 100 17.33 1.79 6.61
C ASN A 100 17.10 0.41 5.99
N LEU A 101 16.07 0.25 5.15
CA LEU A 101 15.89 -0.95 4.35
C LEU A 101 17.15 -1.21 3.54
N ARG A 102 17.58 -2.47 3.54
CA ARG A 102 18.76 -2.91 2.79
C ARG A 102 18.37 -3.75 1.60
N ASP A 103 19.04 -3.49 0.50
CA ASP A 103 19.04 -4.33 -0.68
C ASP A 103 19.87 -5.63 -0.48
N LEU A 104 19.97 -6.47 -1.51
CA LEU A 104 20.76 -7.70 -1.46
C LEU A 104 22.27 -7.47 -1.36
N THR A 105 22.77 -6.28 -1.70
CA THR A 105 24.19 -5.91 -1.53
C THR A 105 24.49 -5.41 -0.11
N GLY A 106 23.45 -5.18 0.69
CA GLY A 106 23.55 -4.58 2.03
C GLY A 106 23.57 -3.04 2.02
N SER A 107 23.38 -2.43 0.84
CA SER A 107 23.29 -0.97 0.67
C SER A 107 21.93 -0.47 1.15
N THR A 108 21.89 0.75 1.69
CA THR A 108 20.66 1.48 2.01
C THR A 108 20.28 2.45 0.89
N SER A 109 18.99 2.74 0.78
CA SER A 109 18.38 3.74 -0.11
C SER A 109 19.04 5.13 -0.07
#